data_AF-A0A8H3EKX4-F1
#
_entry.id   AF-A0A8H3EKX4-F1
#
_cell.length_a   1.000
_cell.length_b   1.000
_cell.length_c   1.000
_cell.angle_alpha   90.00
_cell.angle_beta   90.00
_cell.angle_gamma   90.00
#
_symmetry.space_group_name_H-M   'P 1'
#
loop_
_entity.id
_entity.type
_entity.pdbx_description
1 polymer ?
#
loop_
_entity_poly.entity_id
_entity_poly.type
_entity_poly.pdbx_seq_one_letter_code
_entity_poly.pdbx_strand_id
1 'polypeptide(L)'
;MKARDLDLLRFLTGMSKLPYAQSGCLVIRGLVSRTTILTSNPHSSSTATRVLDETKKALISLLDIPENYEILFMHGGGSGEFSAVVFNMVAVWVEKRRRRAQKTFGDNDEAILLRVREELKYSLRLDYLISGSWSLKASQEAAKLLEPLGENFVNVALDAREANEGKFGMIPPEDTWKLTAPNANGGCGSAFV
;
A
#
# COMPACT_ATOMS: atom_id res chain seq x y z
N MET A 1 25.63 7.55 2.22
CA MET A 1 24.96 6.56 1.36
C MET A 1 23.52 7.04 1.23
N LYS A 2 23.12 7.58 0.07
CA LYS A 2 21.88 8.35 -0.11
C LYS A 2 20.65 7.44 0.02
N ALA A 3 19.68 7.88 0.82
CA ALA A 3 18.32 7.34 0.89
C ALA A 3 17.76 7.19 -0.53
N ARG A 4 17.49 5.95 -0.94
CA ARG A 4 16.82 5.65 -2.20
C ARG A 4 15.33 5.58 -1.92
N ASP A 5 14.56 6.29 -2.73
CA ASP A 5 13.11 6.18 -2.97
C ASP A 5 12.44 5.01 -2.23
N LEU A 6 12.10 5.24 -0.96
CA LEU A 6 11.24 4.37 -0.16
C LEU A 6 9.84 4.96 -0.29
N ASP A 7 8.95 4.26 -0.99
CA ASP A 7 7.51 4.53 -1.02
C ASP A 7 6.93 4.23 0.37
N LEU A 8 7.17 5.13 1.33
CA LEU A 8 6.72 4.99 2.71
C LEU A 8 5.24 5.39 2.79
N LEU A 9 4.34 4.42 2.94
CA LEU A 9 2.91 4.67 3.15
C LEU A 9 2.68 5.05 4.62
N ARG A 10 2.45 6.34 4.90
CA ARG A 10 2.12 6.82 6.24
C ARG A 10 0.62 6.80 6.48
N PHE A 11 0.15 5.89 7.33
CA PHE A 11 -1.21 5.96 7.88
C PHE A 11 -1.23 6.90 9.09
N LEU A 12 -2.03 7.98 9.02
CA LEU A 12 -2.32 8.81 10.19
C LEU A 12 -3.30 8.06 11.11
N THR A 13 -2.82 7.65 12.28
CA THR A 13 -3.63 6.95 13.27
C THR A 13 -4.48 7.93 14.08
N GLY A 14 -5.80 7.75 14.08
CA GLY A 14 -6.66 8.24 15.17
C GLY A 14 -8.07 8.64 14.77
N MET A 15 -9.08 7.87 15.20
CA MET A 15 -10.40 8.42 15.48
C MET A 15 -10.31 9.22 16.79
N SER A 16 -10.05 10.53 16.70
CA SER A 16 -10.21 11.45 17.83
C SER A 16 -11.60 12.09 17.80
N LYS A 17 -12.15 12.34 18.99
CA LYS A 17 -13.43 13.01 19.25
C LYS A 17 -13.52 14.38 18.56
N LEU A 18 -14.00 14.42 17.31
CA LEU A 18 -14.45 15.65 16.66
C LEU A 18 -15.96 15.55 16.43
N PRO A 19 -16.75 16.62 16.68
CA PRO A 19 -18.20 16.56 16.54
C PRO A 19 -18.70 16.30 15.11
N TYR A 20 -17.84 16.38 14.08
CA TYR A 20 -18.27 16.27 12.68
C TYR A 20 -17.09 16.01 11.72
N ALA A 21 -16.23 15.02 11.99
CA ALA A 21 -15.14 14.67 11.09
C ALA A 21 -15.46 13.37 10.32
N GLN A 22 -15.75 13.49 9.03
CA GLN A 22 -15.77 12.36 8.11
C GLN A 22 -14.31 11.92 7.88
N SER A 23 -14.05 10.63 8.09
CA SER A 23 -12.75 10.00 7.88
C SER A 23 -12.29 10.19 6.43
N GLY A 24 -11.31 11.06 6.22
CA GLY A 24 -10.50 11.07 5.00
C GLY A 24 -9.26 10.22 5.24
N CYS A 25 -8.97 9.28 4.34
CA CYS A 25 -7.71 8.55 4.37
C CYS A 25 -6.98 8.70 3.02
N LEU A 26 -5.67 8.79 3.14
CA LEU A 26 -4.71 9.12 2.08
C LEU A 26 -4.12 7.82 1.54
N VAL A 27 -4.39 7.49 0.28
CA VAL A 27 -3.82 6.31 -0.39
C VAL A 27 -2.82 6.73 -1.47
N ILE A 28 -1.58 6.23 -1.34
CA ILE A 28 -0.48 6.43 -2.29
C ILE A 28 -0.44 5.26 -3.30
N ARG A 29 0.00 5.60 -4.51
CA ARG A 29 -0.28 5.02 -5.84
C ARG A 29 0.04 3.52 -6.06
N GLY A 30 -0.89 2.85 -6.75
CA GLY A 30 -0.68 1.68 -7.61
C GLY A 30 -2.00 1.35 -8.31
N LEU A 31 -2.06 1.43 -9.64
CA LEU A 31 -3.27 1.38 -10.50
C LEU A 31 -4.24 2.58 -10.37
N VAL A 32 -4.22 3.45 -11.39
CA VAL A 32 -5.26 4.47 -11.59
C VAL A 32 -6.48 3.77 -12.19
N SER A 33 -7.39 3.31 -11.35
CA SER A 33 -8.80 3.28 -11.73
C SER A 33 -9.35 4.65 -11.34
N ARG A 34 -9.73 5.46 -12.33
CA ARG A 34 -10.47 6.71 -12.08
C ARG A 34 -11.81 6.35 -11.46
N THR A 35 -11.89 6.32 -10.14
CA THR A 35 -13.17 6.23 -9.44
C THR A 35 -13.44 7.57 -8.77
N THR A 36 -13.88 8.53 -9.58
CA THR A 36 -14.64 9.67 -9.07
C THR A 36 -15.99 9.14 -8.62
N ILE A 37 -16.21 8.98 -7.32
CA ILE A 37 -17.55 8.73 -6.80
C ILE A 37 -17.84 9.73 -5.70
N LEU A 38 -18.55 10.80 -6.07
CA LEU A 38 -19.59 11.39 -5.22
C LEU A 38 -20.74 11.89 -6.11
N THR A 39 -21.91 11.28 -5.87
CA THR A 39 -23.28 11.64 -6.30
C THR A 39 -23.76 11.19 -7.68
N SER A 40 -24.94 10.56 -7.67
CA SER A 40 -25.69 9.95 -8.76
C SER A 40 -26.34 10.96 -9.71
N ASN A 41 -25.65 12.04 -10.07
CA ASN A 41 -26.15 12.97 -11.08
C ASN A 41 -25.04 13.38 -12.04
N PRO A 42 -25.23 13.28 -13.37
CA PRO A 42 -24.26 13.66 -14.40
C PRO A 42 -24.02 15.19 -14.50
N HIS A 43 -24.53 15.97 -13.54
CA HIS A 43 -24.44 17.43 -13.45
C HIS A 43 -23.91 17.87 -12.07
N SER A 44 -22.91 17.17 -11.54
CA SER A 44 -22.17 17.52 -10.31
C SER A 44 -21.95 19.04 -10.24
N SER A 45 -22.62 19.69 -9.29
CA SER A 45 -22.59 21.15 -9.15
C SER A 45 -21.14 21.62 -8.97
N SER A 46 -20.77 22.71 -9.66
CA SER A 46 -19.45 23.34 -9.57
C SER A 46 -18.97 23.57 -8.13
N THR A 47 -19.92 23.72 -7.20
CA THR A 47 -19.70 23.80 -5.76
C THR A 47 -19.03 22.56 -5.18
N ALA A 48 -19.45 21.34 -5.55
CA ALA A 48 -18.88 20.11 -4.99
C ALA A 48 -17.43 19.91 -5.42
N THR A 49 -17.14 20.15 -6.71
CA THR A 49 -15.76 20.12 -7.23
C THR A 49 -14.90 21.19 -6.56
N ARG A 50 -15.43 22.41 -6.39
CA ARG A 50 -14.71 23.48 -5.69
C ARG A 50 -14.35 23.09 -4.25
N VAL A 51 -15.30 22.50 -3.50
CA VAL A 51 -15.04 22.05 -2.12
C VAL A 51 -13.96 20.96 -2.09
N LEU A 52 -13.99 20.01 -3.02
CA LEU A 52 -12.96 18.97 -3.12
C LEU A 52 -11.58 19.57 -3.41
N ASP A 53 -11.49 20.49 -4.36
CA ASP A 53 -10.22 21.12 -4.75
C ASP A 53 -9.65 22.00 -3.63
N GLU A 54 -10.50 22.77 -2.95
CA GLU A 54 -10.11 23.55 -1.77
C GLU A 54 -9.60 22.64 -0.65
N THR A 55 -10.29 21.52 -0.40
CA THR A 55 -9.89 20.54 0.62
C THR A 55 -8.55 19.88 0.26
N LYS A 56 -8.34 19.50 -1.01
CA LYS A 56 -7.05 18.97 -1.47
C LYS A 56 -5.92 19.96 -1.23
N LYS A 57 -6.10 21.23 -1.62
CA LYS A 57 -5.08 22.29 -1.42
C LYS A 57 -4.79 22.52 0.06
N ALA A 58 -5.82 22.56 0.90
CA ALA A 58 -5.65 22.70 2.34
C ALA A 58 -4.86 21.51 2.93
N LEU A 59 -5.16 20.28 2.50
CA LEU A 59 -4.43 19.10 2.96
C LEU A 59 -2.96 19.10 2.53
N ILE A 60 -2.69 19.48 1.27
CA ILE A 60 -1.32 19.63 0.74
C ILE A 60 -0.53 20.63 1.58
N SER A 61 -1.12 21.79 1.85
CA SER A 61 -0.48 22.84 2.64
C SER A 61 -0.34 22.50 4.12
N LEU A 62 -1.22 21.67 4.68
CA LEU A 62 -1.20 21.31 6.10
C LEU A 62 -0.17 20.22 6.40
N LEU A 63 -0.02 19.25 5.48
CA LEU A 63 0.84 18.08 5.65
C LEU A 63 2.15 18.17 4.84
N ASP A 64 2.41 19.29 4.19
CA ASP A 64 3.57 19.52 3.30
C ASP A 64 3.76 18.38 2.28
N ILE A 65 2.66 17.98 1.63
CA ILE A 65 2.67 16.87 0.68
C ILE A 65 3.33 17.33 -0.63
N PRO A 66 4.40 16.67 -1.12
CA PRO A 66 5.05 17.06 -2.37
C PRO A 66 4.22 16.65 -3.60
N GLU A 67 4.49 17.29 -4.74
CA GLU A 67 3.68 17.17 -5.98
C GLU A 67 3.67 15.77 -6.62
N ASN A 68 4.54 14.86 -6.18
CA ASN A 68 4.59 13.48 -6.68
C ASN A 68 3.52 12.56 -6.06
N TYR A 69 2.66 13.09 -5.18
CA TYR A 69 1.55 12.36 -4.56
C TYR A 69 0.20 12.84 -5.07
N GLU A 70 -0.73 11.90 -5.25
CA GLU A 70 -2.13 12.19 -5.57
C GLU A 70 -3.00 11.99 -4.33
N ILE A 71 -3.96 12.88 -4.11
CA ILE A 71 -4.93 12.77 -3.02
C ILE A 71 -6.24 12.24 -3.57
N LEU A 72 -6.66 11.09 -3.05
CA LEU A 72 -7.89 10.42 -3.41
C LEU A 72 -8.84 10.41 -2.20
N PHE A 73 -10.10 10.81 -2.41
CA PHE A 73 -11.16 10.65 -1.42
C PHE A 73 -11.98 9.42 -1.80
N MET A 74 -11.99 8.41 -0.93
CA MET A 74 -12.67 7.15 -1.18
C MET A 74 -13.59 6.78 -0.01
N HIS A 75 -14.67 6.07 -0.31
CA HIS A 75 -15.48 5.41 0.71
C HIS A 75 -14.82 4.10 1.16
N GLY A 76 -15.22 3.55 2.32
CA GLY A 76 -14.78 2.23 2.79
C GLY A 76 -13.94 2.26 4.06
N GLY A 77 -13.47 3.44 4.47
CA GLY A 77 -12.71 3.65 5.71
C GLY A 77 -11.38 2.87 5.75
N GLY A 78 -10.70 2.94 6.90
CA GLY A 78 -9.35 2.38 7.05
C GLY A 78 -9.26 0.87 6.79
N SER A 79 -10.31 0.10 7.09
CA SER A 79 -10.31 -1.36 6.85
C SER A 79 -10.35 -1.70 5.36
N GLY A 80 -11.13 -0.98 4.55
CA GLY A 80 -11.18 -1.22 3.10
C GLY A 80 -9.85 -0.89 2.42
N GLU A 81 -9.10 0.05 2.98
CA GLU A 81 -7.80 0.44 2.47
C GLU A 81 -6.71 -0.58 2.76
N PHE A 82 -6.84 -1.39 3.82
CA PHE A 82 -5.93 -2.51 4.05
C PHE A 82 -5.93 -3.47 2.85
N SER A 83 -7.12 -3.84 2.36
CA SER A 83 -7.25 -4.70 1.19
C SER A 83 -6.80 -4.00 -0.09
N ALA A 84 -7.13 -2.70 -0.24
CA ALA A 84 -6.74 -1.93 -1.42
C ALA A 84 -5.22 -1.83 -1.58
N VAL A 85 -4.48 -1.62 -0.50
CA VAL A 85 -3.01 -1.58 -0.51
C VAL A 85 -2.43 -2.90 -0.99
N VAL A 86 -2.96 -4.04 -0.50
CA VAL A 86 -2.51 -5.37 -0.93
C VAL A 86 -2.73 -5.57 -2.42
N PHE A 87 -3.93 -5.28 -2.94
CA PHE A 87 -4.21 -5.44 -4.36
C PHE A 87 -3.35 -4.52 -5.24
N ASN A 88 -3.15 -3.28 -4.83
CA ASN A 88 -2.34 -2.32 -5.59
C ASN A 88 -0.87 -2.75 -5.64
N MET A 89 -0.31 -3.18 -4.50
CA MET A 89 1.07 -3.64 -4.42
C MET A 89 1.30 -4.92 -5.22
N VAL A 90 0.42 -5.90 -5.09
CA VAL A 90 0.49 -7.16 -5.85
C VAL A 90 0.31 -6.89 -7.35
N ALA A 91 -0.61 -6.01 -7.75
CA ALA A 91 -0.82 -5.66 -9.15
C ALA A 91 0.43 -5.01 -9.77
N VAL A 92 1.06 -4.04 -9.07
CA VAL A 92 2.30 -3.42 -9.54
C VAL A 92 3.44 -4.45 -9.61
N TRP A 93 3.52 -5.36 -8.64
CA TRP A 93 4.53 -6.42 -8.61
C TRP A 93 4.38 -7.39 -9.78
N VAL A 94 3.13 -7.81 -10.09
CA VAL A 94 2.80 -8.72 -11.20
C VAL A 94 3.09 -8.03 -12.52
N GLU A 95 2.68 -6.78 -12.71
CA GLU A 95 2.89 -6.03 -13.95
C GLU A 95 4.39 -5.82 -14.24
N LYS A 96 5.20 -5.52 -13.22
CA LYS A 96 6.66 -5.41 -13.37
C LYS A 96 7.28 -6.72 -13.88
N ARG A 97 6.77 -7.88 -13.45
CA ARG A 97 7.26 -9.20 -13.87
C ARG A 97 6.73 -9.63 -15.22
N ARG A 98 5.46 -9.34 -15.51
CA ARG A 98 4.86 -9.52 -16.84
C ARG A 98 5.69 -8.79 -17.90
N ARG A 99 6.05 -7.53 -17.66
CA ARG A 99 6.92 -6.74 -18.55
C ARG A 99 8.33 -7.32 -18.72
N ARG A 100 8.90 -7.95 -17.67
CA ARG A 100 10.20 -8.62 -17.77
C ARG A 100 10.10 -9.90 -18.59
N ALA A 101 9.09 -10.72 -18.32
CA ALA A 101 8.82 -11.95 -19.05
C ALA A 101 8.50 -11.67 -20.52
N GLN A 102 7.75 -10.59 -20.82
CA GLN A 102 7.45 -10.18 -22.20
C GLN A 102 8.71 -9.86 -23.00
N LYS A 103 9.76 -9.31 -22.38
CA LYS A 103 11.05 -9.09 -23.06
C LYS A 103 11.76 -10.40 -23.44
N THR A 104 11.51 -11.47 -22.69
CA THR A 104 12.12 -12.79 -22.94
C THR A 104 11.28 -13.64 -23.89
N PHE A 105 9.95 -13.62 -23.73
CA PHE A 105 9.02 -14.53 -24.41
C PHE A 105 8.18 -13.88 -25.51
N GLY A 106 8.37 -12.58 -25.79
CA GLY A 106 7.60 -11.85 -26.81
C GLY A 106 6.12 -11.75 -26.43
N ASP A 107 5.22 -12.03 -27.39
CA ASP A 107 3.75 -12.03 -27.20
C ASP A 107 3.18 -13.43 -26.85
N ASN A 108 4.02 -14.35 -26.35
CA ASN A 108 3.52 -15.63 -25.86
C ASN A 108 2.91 -15.48 -24.45
N ASP A 109 1.64 -15.08 -24.41
CA ASP A 109 0.90 -14.83 -23.17
C ASP A 109 0.89 -16.04 -22.22
N GLU A 110 0.76 -17.27 -22.74
CA GLU A 110 0.76 -18.50 -21.93
C GLU A 110 2.11 -18.70 -21.22
N ALA A 111 3.22 -18.52 -21.95
CA ALA A 111 4.56 -18.64 -21.36
C ALA A 111 4.83 -17.54 -20.31
N ILE A 112 4.33 -16.32 -20.55
CA ILE A 112 4.42 -15.22 -19.60
C ILE A 112 3.64 -15.52 -18.33
N LEU A 113 2.40 -15.98 -18.46
CA LEU A 113 1.53 -16.29 -17.32
C LEU A 113 2.09 -17.42 -16.48
N LEU A 114 2.59 -18.50 -17.10
CA LEU A 114 3.24 -19.60 -16.39
C LEU A 114 4.46 -19.11 -15.60
N ARG A 115 5.33 -18.32 -16.23
CA ARG A 115 6.51 -17.75 -15.57
C ARG A 115 6.15 -16.87 -14.38
N VAL A 116 5.19 -15.97 -14.56
CA VAL A 116 4.77 -15.05 -13.50
C VAL A 116 4.10 -15.82 -12.35
N ARG A 117 3.31 -16.85 -12.65
CA ARG A 117 2.66 -17.70 -11.64
C ARG A 117 3.67 -18.49 -10.81
N GLU A 118 4.72 -19.01 -11.44
CA GLU A 118 5.83 -19.64 -10.72
C GLU A 118 6.56 -18.65 -9.83
N GLU A 119 6.93 -17.48 -10.36
CA GLU A 119 7.58 -16.44 -9.57
C GLU A 119 6.73 -15.94 -8.41
N LEU A 120 5.40 -15.88 -8.59
CA LEU A 120 4.46 -15.46 -7.54
C LEU A 120 4.60 -16.35 -6.32
N LYS A 121 4.56 -17.68 -6.49
CA LYS A 121 4.63 -18.64 -5.38
C LYS A 121 5.91 -18.52 -4.56
N TYR A 122 7.05 -18.33 -5.22
CA TYR A 122 8.35 -18.40 -4.56
C TYR A 122 8.92 -17.03 -4.14
N SER A 123 8.55 -15.95 -4.82
CA SER A 123 9.22 -14.66 -4.66
C SER A 123 8.35 -13.52 -4.17
N LEU A 124 7.01 -13.61 -4.23
CA LEU A 124 6.16 -12.56 -3.70
C LEU A 124 6.21 -12.58 -2.17
N ARG A 125 6.67 -11.48 -1.58
CA ARG A 125 6.59 -11.23 -0.14
C ARG A 125 6.09 -9.81 0.12
N LEU A 126 5.27 -9.62 1.13
CA LEU A 126 4.83 -8.34 1.63
C LEU A 126 5.46 -8.12 3.00
N ASP A 127 6.36 -7.15 3.09
CA ASP A 127 7.01 -6.80 4.35
C ASP A 127 6.12 -5.79 5.10
N TYR A 128 5.71 -6.14 6.32
CA TYR A 128 4.92 -5.28 7.20
C TYR A 128 5.73 -4.84 8.42
N LEU A 129 5.62 -3.56 8.76
CA LEU A 129 6.10 -3.01 10.03
C LEU A 129 4.92 -2.83 11.01
N ILE A 130 4.90 -3.61 12.08
CA ILE A 130 3.84 -3.56 13.09
C ILE A 130 4.25 -2.56 14.17
N SER A 131 3.78 -1.32 14.05
CA SER A 131 4.02 -0.25 15.03
C SER A 131 2.79 0.07 15.90
N GLY A 132 1.61 -0.44 15.53
CA GLY A 132 0.36 -0.23 16.26
C GLY A 132 -0.73 -1.26 15.93
N SER A 133 -1.90 -1.09 16.54
CA SER A 133 -3.04 -2.00 16.33
C SER A 133 -3.57 -1.97 14.90
N TRP A 134 -3.47 -0.84 14.19
CA TRP A 134 -3.92 -0.72 12.80
C TRP A 134 -2.99 -1.44 11.83
N SER A 135 -1.66 -1.33 11.99
CA SER A 135 -0.68 -2.06 11.17
C SER A 135 -0.77 -3.58 11.40
N LEU A 136 -1.04 -4.01 12.64
CA LEU A 136 -1.30 -5.42 12.94
C LEU A 136 -2.56 -5.95 12.22
N LYS A 137 -3.65 -5.17 12.21
CA LYS A 137 -4.86 -5.55 11.47
C LYS A 137 -4.63 -5.55 9.96
N ALA A 138 -3.85 -4.61 9.44
CA ALA A 138 -3.50 -4.56 8.03
C ALA A 138 -2.71 -5.80 7.59
N SER A 139 -1.73 -6.25 8.39
CA SER A 139 -0.94 -7.45 8.09
C SER A 139 -1.78 -8.73 8.16
N GLN A 140 -2.73 -8.80 9.12
CA GLN A 140 -3.69 -9.91 9.22
C GLN A 140 -4.65 -9.97 8.03
N GLU A 141 -5.17 -8.82 7.60
CA GLU A 141 -6.03 -8.75 6.41
C GLU A 141 -5.26 -9.17 5.16
N ALA A 142 -4.00 -8.76 5.01
CA ALA A 142 -3.15 -9.20 3.91
C ALA A 142 -2.91 -10.71 3.91
N ALA A 143 -2.68 -11.30 5.08
CA ALA A 143 -2.50 -12.75 5.20
C ALA A 143 -3.78 -13.49 4.76
N LYS A 144 -4.95 -13.01 5.17
CA LYS A 144 -6.26 -13.57 4.79
C LYS A 144 -6.51 -13.48 3.27
N LEU A 145 -6.21 -12.35 2.65
CA LEU A 145 -6.43 -12.15 1.21
C LEU A 145 -5.53 -13.04 0.34
N LEU A 146 -4.33 -13.38 0.84
CA LEU A 146 -3.34 -14.15 0.10
C LEU A 146 -3.36 -15.65 0.42
N GLU A 147 -4.05 -16.07 1.48
CA GLU A 147 -4.23 -17.48 1.87
C GLU A 147 -4.66 -18.39 0.70
N PRO A 148 -5.60 -18.02 -0.21
CA PRO A 148 -5.98 -18.87 -1.33
C PRO A 148 -4.87 -19.09 -2.36
N LEU A 149 -3.83 -18.26 -2.36
CA LEU A 149 -2.69 -18.36 -3.28
C LEU A 149 -1.54 -19.22 -2.71
N GLY A 150 -1.60 -19.56 -1.41
CA GLY A 150 -0.59 -20.32 -0.69
C GLY A 150 -0.14 -19.66 0.63
N GLU A 151 0.92 -20.20 1.21
CA GLU A 151 1.44 -19.77 2.51
C GLU A 151 2.63 -18.80 2.37
N ASN A 152 2.94 -18.09 3.46
CA ASN A 152 4.17 -17.29 3.63
C ASN A 152 4.32 -16.06 2.71
N PHE A 153 3.22 -15.44 2.28
CA PHE A 153 3.30 -14.18 1.53
C PHE A 153 3.54 -12.94 2.40
N VAL A 154 3.15 -12.97 3.67
CA VAL A 154 3.32 -11.83 4.59
C VAL A 154 4.52 -12.09 5.48
N ASN A 155 5.47 -11.17 5.47
CA ASN A 155 6.62 -11.15 6.36
C ASN A 155 6.45 -10.00 7.36
N VAL A 156 6.48 -10.30 8.66
CA VAL A 156 6.50 -9.28 9.70
C VAL A 156 7.97 -8.89 9.92
N ALA A 157 8.40 -7.83 9.24
CA ALA A 157 9.78 -7.38 9.31
C ALA A 157 10.10 -6.72 10.66
N LEU A 158 9.10 -6.13 11.31
CA LEU A 158 9.22 -5.52 12.62
C LEU A 158 7.93 -5.71 13.40
N ASP A 159 8.04 -6.04 14.68
CA ASP A 159 6.97 -5.83 15.66
C ASP A 159 7.50 -4.96 16.81
N ALA A 160 6.99 -3.73 16.90
CA ALA A 160 7.38 -2.74 17.90
C ALA A 160 7.15 -3.25 19.35
N ARG A 161 6.25 -4.22 19.54
CA ARG A 161 5.99 -4.82 20.85
C ARG A 161 7.17 -5.65 21.34
N GLU A 162 7.94 -6.26 20.45
CA GLU A 162 9.14 -7.03 20.81
C GLU A 162 10.21 -6.13 21.43
N ALA A 163 10.28 -4.87 20.99
CA ALA A 163 11.24 -3.89 21.50
C ALA A 163 10.78 -3.14 22.76
N ASN A 164 9.53 -3.30 23.19
CA ASN A 164 8.92 -2.45 24.22
C ASN A 164 7.92 -3.21 25.11
N GLU A 165 8.37 -4.30 25.72
CA GLU A 165 7.63 -5.06 26.75
C GLU A 165 6.18 -5.42 26.35
N GLY A 166 5.95 -5.74 25.08
CA GLY A 166 4.62 -6.10 24.58
C GLY A 166 3.72 -4.90 24.23
N LYS A 167 4.17 -3.66 24.38
CA LYS A 167 3.39 -2.44 24.14
C LYS A 167 3.88 -1.68 22.91
N PHE A 168 2.95 -1.03 22.22
CA PHE A 168 3.31 -0.04 21.19
C PHE A 168 3.85 1.23 21.85
N GLY A 169 4.88 1.85 21.28
CA GLY A 169 5.43 3.09 21.81
C GLY A 169 6.88 3.38 21.43
N MET A 170 7.64 2.37 21.00
CA MET A 170 9.01 2.52 20.54
C MET A 170 9.19 1.81 19.19
N ILE A 171 9.78 2.51 18.22
CA ILE A 171 10.19 1.91 16.94
C ILE A 171 11.71 1.68 17.05
N PRO A 172 12.19 0.43 17.02
CA PRO A 172 13.62 0.15 17.05
C PRO A 172 14.28 0.56 15.73
N PRO A 173 15.60 0.78 15.73
CA PRO A 173 16.31 1.28 14.56
C PRO A 173 16.26 0.30 13.37
N GLU A 174 16.39 0.82 12.14
CA GLU A 174 16.10 0.08 10.90
C GLU A 174 17.01 -1.15 10.69
N ASP A 175 18.20 -1.14 11.27
CA ASP A 175 19.16 -2.24 11.24
C ASP A 175 18.67 -3.49 11.97
N THR A 176 17.71 -3.36 12.89
CA THR A 176 17.12 -4.52 13.59
C THR A 176 15.96 -5.15 12.81
N TRP A 177 15.55 -4.57 11.68
CA TRP A 177 14.37 -5.02 10.95
C TRP A 177 14.70 -6.24 10.08
N LYS A 178 13.81 -7.24 10.13
CA LYS A 178 13.95 -8.52 9.41
C LYS A 178 13.29 -8.44 8.03
N LEU A 179 13.83 -7.58 7.16
CA LEU A 179 13.29 -7.36 5.81
C LEU A 179 13.52 -8.57 4.89
N THR A 180 12.62 -8.78 3.92
CA THR A 180 12.84 -9.79 2.88
C THR A 180 14.02 -9.38 2.00
N ALA A 181 14.97 -10.29 1.81
CA ALA A 181 16.14 -10.03 0.99
C ALA A 181 15.77 -9.70 -0.47
N PRO A 182 16.42 -8.72 -1.11
CA PRO A 182 16.22 -8.45 -2.53
C PRO A 182 16.71 -9.63 -3.38
N ASN A 183 16.02 -9.87 -4.50
CA ASN A 183 16.34 -11.00 -5.37
C ASN A 183 17.69 -10.78 -6.06
N ALA A 184 18.41 -11.85 -6.42
CA ALA A 184 19.74 -11.83 -7.04
C ALA A 184 19.89 -10.93 -8.28
N ASN A 185 18.78 -10.58 -8.95
CA ASN A 185 18.74 -9.68 -10.11
C ASN A 185 18.49 -8.19 -9.75
N GLY A 186 18.72 -7.78 -8.50
CA GLY A 186 18.63 -6.39 -8.06
C GLY A 186 17.21 -5.80 -8.02
N GLY A 187 16.18 -6.64 -8.14
CA GLY A 187 14.78 -6.24 -7.95
C GLY A 187 14.33 -6.46 -6.52
N CYS A 188 13.54 -5.53 -5.97
CA CYS A 188 12.88 -5.70 -4.68
C CYS A 188 12.08 -7.01 -4.69
N GLY A 189 12.50 -7.97 -3.86
CA GLY A 189 11.81 -9.24 -3.70
C GLY A 189 10.44 -9.04 -3.07
N SER A 190 10.38 -8.09 -2.14
CA SER A 190 9.15 -7.69 -1.48
C SER A 190 8.47 -6.49 -2.13
N ALA A 191 7.16 -6.39 -1.95
CA ALA A 191 6.49 -5.09 -1.90
C ALA A 191 6.43 -4.67 -0.43
N PHE A 192 6.95 -3.49 -0.13
CA PHE A 192 7.01 -2.94 1.22
C PHE A 192 5.67 -2.26 1.55
N VAL A 193 5.10 -2.57 2.72
CA VAL A 193 3.80 -2.05 3.17
C VAL A 193 3.90 -1.36 4.52
#